data_AF-A0A2V7L8R5-F1
#
_entry.id   AF-A0A2V7L8R5-F1
#
_cell.length_a   1.000
_cell.length_b   1.000
_cell.length_c   1.000
_cell.angle_alpha   90.00
_cell.angle_beta   90.00
_cell.angle_gamma   90.00
#
_symmetry.space_group_name_H-M   'P 1'
#
loop_
_entity.id
_entity.type
_entity.pdbx_description
1 polymer ?
#
loop_
_entity_poly.entity_id
_entity_poly.type
_entity_poly.pdbx_seq_one_letter_code
_entity_poly.pdbx_strand_id
1 'polypeptide(L)'
;VYGPIGAFLAEYFPARIRYTSVSVPYHIGNGWGGGLVPIITTAAYLNTHSLGNALLYPIIVPAVAFLLSLFLMPETRKISMWKPEEVGTARA
;
A
#
# COMPACT_ATOMS: atom_id res chain seq x y z
N VAL A 1 12.50 0.37 10.43
CA VAL A 1 11.75 0.29 9.16
C VAL A 1 10.25 0.47 9.36
N TYR A 2 9.60 -0.19 10.34
CA TYR A 2 8.12 -0.16 10.49
C TYR A 2 7.51 1.08 11.15
N GLY A 3 8.29 1.88 11.90
CA GLY A 3 7.78 3.04 12.63
C GLY A 3 7.11 4.11 11.76
N PRO A 4 7.78 4.61 10.70
CA PRO A 4 7.21 5.66 9.84
C PRO A 4 6.01 5.18 9.02
N ILE A 5 6.05 3.95 8.50
CA ILE A 5 4.97 3.38 7.67
C ILE A 5 3.70 3.22 8.50
N GLY A 6 3.80 2.64 9.70
CA GLY A 6 2.64 2.46 10.58
C GLY A 6 2.02 3.79 11.03
N ALA A 7 2.85 4.78 11.37
CA ALA A 7 2.38 6.12 11.75
C ALA A 7 1.66 6.82 10.60
N PHE A 8 2.22 6.72 9.38
CA PHE A 8 1.67 7.36 8.21
C PHE A 8 0.36 6.71 7.74
N LEU A 9 0.27 5.37 7.67
CA LEU A 9 -1.01 4.70 7.38
C LEU A 9 -2.07 4.99 8.44
N ALA A 10 -1.68 5.08 9.71
CA ALA A 10 -2.59 5.44 10.79
C ALA A 10 -3.16 6.85 10.65
N GLU A 11 -2.42 7.77 10.03
CA GLU A 11 -2.84 9.17 9.85
C GLU A 11 -3.99 9.32 8.83
N TYR A 12 -4.06 8.43 7.83
CA TYR A 12 -5.14 8.44 6.83
C TYR A 12 -6.50 7.99 7.36
N PHE A 13 -6.55 7.30 8.50
CA PHE A 13 -7.78 6.72 9.03
C PHE A 13 -8.18 7.31 10.39
N PRO A 14 -9.49 7.58 10.61
CA PRO A 14 -10.02 8.01 11.89
C PRO A 14 -9.68 7.02 13.01
N ALA A 15 -9.41 7.53 14.22
CA ALA A 15 -8.94 6.73 15.35
C ALA A 15 -9.83 5.51 15.67
N ARG A 16 -11.16 5.62 15.46
CA ARG A 16 -12.14 4.54 15.72
C ARG A 16 -12.01 3.30 14.84
N ILE A 17 -11.58 3.45 13.58
CA ILE A 17 -11.48 2.34 12.60
C ILE A 17 -10.04 2.03 12.17
N ARG A 18 -9.09 2.85 12.62
CA ARG A 18 -7.68 2.81 12.25
C ARG A 18 -7.06 1.41 12.28
N TYR A 19 -7.29 0.64 13.33
CA TYR A 19 -6.66 -0.68 13.46
C TYR A 19 -7.11 -1.66 12.36
N THR A 20 -8.43 -1.70 12.07
CA THR A 20 -8.99 -2.53 11.01
C THR A 20 -8.64 -1.99 9.62
N SER A 21 -8.70 -0.67 9.43
CA SER A 21 -8.45 -0.03 8.15
C SER A 21 -6.99 -0.04 7.71
N VAL A 22 -6.02 -0.02 8.65
CA VAL A 22 -4.58 -0.13 8.34
C VAL A 22 -4.19 -1.57 7.98
N SER A 23 -4.89 -2.57 8.54
CA SER A 23 -4.61 -3.99 8.31
C SER A 23 -4.88 -4.43 6.86
N VAL A 24 -5.96 -3.93 6.25
CA VAL A 24 -6.35 -4.25 4.87
C VAL A 24 -5.27 -3.91 3.83
N PRO A 25 -4.79 -2.66 3.71
CA PRO A 25 -3.74 -2.32 2.76
C PRO A 25 -2.42 -3.02 3.08
N TYR A 26 -2.12 -3.27 4.36
CA TYR A 26 -0.92 -4.02 4.75
C TYR A 26 -0.95 -5.47 4.26
N HIS A 27 -2.07 -6.18 4.46
CA HIS A 27 -2.20 -7.57 4.02
C HIS A 27 -2.33 -7.71 2.50
N ILE A 28 -3.04 -6.80 1.84
CA ILE A 28 -3.14 -6.80 0.38
C ILE A 28 -1.76 -6.50 -0.23
N GLY A 29 -1.05 -5.48 0.29
CA GLY A 29 0.30 -5.13 -0.17
C GLY A 29 1.30 -6.27 0.01
N ASN A 30 1.32 -6.89 1.19
CA ASN A 30 2.24 -8.00 1.46
C ASN A 30 1.84 -9.28 0.71
N GLY A 31 0.55 -9.59 0.60
CA GLY A 31 0.07 -10.81 -0.05
C GLY A 31 0.25 -10.74 -1.57
N TRP A 32 -0.28 -9.70 -2.20
CA TRP A 32 -0.31 -9.59 -3.66
C TRP A 32 0.95 -8.95 -4.21
N GLY A 33 1.38 -7.84 -3.62
CA GLY A 33 2.59 -7.12 -4.02
C GLY A 33 3.86 -7.89 -3.72
N GLY A 34 4.02 -8.36 -2.47
CA GLY A 34 5.22 -9.07 -2.01
C GLY A 34 5.18 -10.58 -2.23
N GLY A 35 4.07 -11.23 -1.87
CA GLY A 35 3.96 -12.70 -1.83
C GLY A 35 4.00 -13.37 -3.20
N LEU A 36 3.56 -12.67 -4.26
CA LEU A 36 3.61 -13.19 -5.63
C LEU A 36 4.98 -13.08 -6.29
N VAL A 37 5.89 -12.25 -5.75
CA VAL A 37 7.24 -12.03 -6.30
C VAL A 37 8.00 -13.34 -6.54
N PRO A 38 8.18 -14.25 -5.56
CA PRO A 38 8.94 -15.48 -5.79
C PRO A 38 8.29 -16.39 -6.84
N ILE A 39 6.95 -16.45 -6.89
CA ILE A 39 6.23 -17.28 -7.85
C ILE A 39 6.45 -16.75 -9.28
N ILE A 40 6.22 -15.45 -9.49
CA ILE A 40 6.30 -14.83 -10.81
C ILE A 40 7.75 -14.75 -11.29
N THR A 41 8.68 -14.37 -10.41
CA THR A 41 10.12 -14.28 -10.72
C THR A 41 10.67 -15.64 -11.13
N THR A 42 10.33 -16.69 -10.37
CA THR A 42 10.76 -18.07 -10.68
C THR A 42 10.14 -18.55 -11.98
N ALA A 43 8.83 -18.38 -12.17
CA ALA A 43 8.14 -18.77 -13.39
C ALA A 43 8.72 -18.05 -14.63
N ALA A 44 8.94 -16.73 -14.55
CA ALA A 44 9.54 -15.95 -15.63
C ALA A 44 10.97 -16.39 -15.96
N TYR A 45 11.78 -16.69 -14.95
CA TYR A 45 13.13 -17.21 -15.15
C TYR A 45 13.12 -18.60 -15.80
N LEU A 46 12.27 -19.51 -15.36
CA LEU A 46 12.19 -20.87 -15.91
C LEU A 46 11.74 -20.89 -17.37
N ASN A 47 10.91 -19.93 -17.80
CA ASN A 47 10.44 -19.85 -19.18
C ASN A 47 11.40 -19.10 -20.11
N THR A 48 12.08 -18.06 -19.59
CA THR A 48 12.91 -17.18 -20.44
C THR A 48 14.41 -17.46 -20.33
N HIS A 49 14.84 -18.16 -19.27
CA HIS A 49 16.24 -18.29 -18.83
C HIS A 49 17.00 -16.95 -18.72
N SER A 50 16.27 -15.84 -18.62
CA SER A 50 16.79 -14.49 -18.57
C SER A 50 16.49 -13.88 -17.21
N LEU A 51 17.56 -13.41 -16.55
CA LEU A 51 17.45 -12.73 -15.27
C LEU A 51 16.70 -11.39 -15.42
N GLY A 52 16.86 -10.70 -16.55
CA GLY A 52 16.17 -9.44 -16.82
C GLY A 52 14.66 -9.59 -16.76
N ASN A 53 14.12 -10.63 -17.41
CA ASN A 53 12.67 -10.91 -17.38
C ASN A 53 12.16 -11.30 -16.00
N ALA A 54 12.97 -12.02 -15.22
CA ALA A 54 12.63 -12.38 -13.85
C ALA A 54 12.50 -11.15 -12.95
N LEU A 55 13.34 -10.12 -13.17
CA LEU A 55 13.39 -8.91 -12.36
C LEU A 55 12.32 -7.87 -12.73
N LEU A 56 11.63 -8.02 -13.87
CA LEU A 56 10.59 -7.06 -14.29
C LEU A 56 9.50 -6.90 -13.23
N TYR A 57 9.01 -8.00 -12.66
CA TYR A 57 7.94 -7.95 -11.64
C TYR A 57 8.36 -7.23 -10.35
N PRO A 58 9.46 -7.62 -9.66
CA PRO A 58 9.87 -6.94 -8.43
C PRO A 58 10.36 -5.50 -8.63
N ILE A 59 10.62 -5.06 -9.86
CA ILE A 59 11.01 -3.68 -10.16
C ILE A 59 9.79 -2.84 -10.54
N ILE A 60 8.99 -3.30 -11.50
CA ILE A 60 7.89 -2.51 -12.07
C ILE A 60 6.77 -2.32 -11.05
N VAL A 61 6.41 -3.36 -10.29
CA VAL A 61 5.28 -3.26 -9.35
C VAL A 61 5.52 -2.21 -8.25
N PRO A 62 6.67 -2.19 -7.54
CA PRO A 62 6.98 -1.13 -6.59
C PRO A 62 7.17 0.24 -7.25
N ALA A 63 7.71 0.30 -8.47
CA ALA A 63 7.87 1.57 -9.18
C ALA A 63 6.52 2.22 -9.51
N VAL A 64 5.55 1.43 -9.98
CA VAL A 64 4.19 1.90 -10.23
C VAL A 64 3.52 2.32 -8.92
N ALA A 65 3.65 1.53 -7.85
CA ALA A 65 3.13 1.88 -6.54
C ALA A 65 3.71 3.21 -6.03
N PHE A 66 5.02 3.42 -6.18
CA PHE A 66 5.69 4.66 -5.83
C PHE A 66 5.15 5.86 -6.62
N LEU A 67 5.00 5.73 -7.93
CA LEU A 67 4.44 6.80 -8.78
C LEU A 67 2.98 7.11 -8.39
N LEU A 68 2.15 6.08 -8.18
CA LEU A 68 0.78 6.28 -7.72
C LEU A 68 0.73 6.99 -6.37
N SER A 69 1.57 6.59 -5.41
CA SER A 69 1.68 7.27 -4.13
C SER A 69 2.10 8.73 -4.29
N LEU A 70 3.02 9.03 -5.21
CA LEU A 70 3.52 10.38 -5.43
C LEU A 70 2.45 11.34 -5.99
N PHE A 71 1.53 10.84 -6.82
CA PHE A 71 0.50 11.66 -7.48
C PHE A 71 -0.87 11.62 -6.81
N LEU A 72 -1.27 10.49 -6.22
CA LEU A 72 -2.63 10.29 -5.71
C LEU A 72 -2.75 10.49 -4.20
N MET A 73 -1.66 10.30 -3.43
CA MET A 73 -1.80 10.39 -1.97
C MET A 73 -1.86 11.83 -1.48
N PRO A 74 -2.91 12.20 -0.73
CA PRO A 74 -3.02 13.54 -0.16
C PRO A 74 -2.09 13.73 1.03
N GLU A 75 -1.58 14.95 1.19
CA GLU A 75 -0.77 15.35 2.34
C GLU A 75 -1.59 15.31 3.65
N THR A 76 -1.16 14.50 4.62
CA THR A 76 -1.89 14.23 5.85
C THR A 76 -1.65 15.23 6.97
N ARG A 77 -0.61 16.08 6.88
CA ARG A 77 -0.21 17.05 7.94
C ARG A 77 -1.32 17.92 8.53
N LYS A 78 -2.37 18.22 7.75
CA LYS A 78 -3.48 19.10 8.18
C LYS A 78 -4.69 18.34 8.73
N ILE A 79 -4.67 17.01 8.73
CA ILE A 79 -5.79 16.16 9.14
C ILE A 79 -5.65 15.85 10.63
N SER A 80 -6.58 16.36 11.45
CA SER A 80 -6.56 16.12 12.90
C SER A 80 -7.23 14.80 13.25
N MET A 81 -6.44 13.82 13.69
CA MET A 81 -6.92 12.51 14.17
C MET A 81 -7.86 12.56 15.40
N TRP A 82 -7.87 13.67 16.15
CA TRP A 82 -8.66 13.85 17.37
C TRP A 82 -9.98 14.57 17.15
N LYS A 83 -10.19 15.15 15.97
CA LYS A 83 -11.49 15.74 15.64
C LYS A 83 -12.39 14.61 15.17
N PRO A 84 -13.54 14.35 15.83
CA PRO A 84 -14.52 13.46 15.24
C PRO A 84 -14.89 14.07 13.89
N GLU A 85 -14.64 13.33 12.82
CA GLU A 85 -15.22 13.64 11.53
C GLU A 85 -16.73 13.67 11.77
N GLU A 86 -17.38 14.82 11.57
CA GLU A 86 -18.83 14.88 11.46
C GLU A 86 -19.16 14.01 10.26
N VAL A 87 -19.53 12.75 10.54
CA VAL A 87 -20.07 11.83 9.56
C VAL A 87 -21.28 12.56 9.00
N GLY A 88 -21.10 13.19 7.84
CA GLY A 88 -22.13 13.96 7.20
C GLY A 88 -23.39 13.13 7.20
N THR A 89 -24.41 13.66 7.88
CA THR A 89 -25.81 13.30 7.77
C THR A 89 -26.26 13.51 6.33
N ALA A 90 -25.78 12.65 5.44
CA ALA A 90 -26.19 12.52 4.05
C ALA A 90 -26.53 11.03 3.88
N ARG A 91 -27.79 10.61 3.77
CA ARG A 91 -29.04 11.30 3.45
C ARG A 91 -30.18 10.50 4.10
N ALA A 92 -31.19 11.21 4.60
CA ALA A 92 -32.56 10.68 4.68
C ALA A 92 -33.19 10.66 3.28
#